data_AF-A0A094GP34-F1
#
_entry.id   AF-A0A094GP34-F1
#
_cell.length_a   1.000
_cell.length_b   1.000
_cell.length_c   1.000
_cell.angle_alpha   90.00
_cell.angle_beta   90.00
_cell.angle_gamma   90.00
#
_symmetry.space_group_name_H-M   'P 1'
#
loop_
_entity.id
_entity.type
_entity.pdbx_description
1 polymer ?
#
loop_
_entity_poly.entity_id
_entity_poly.type
_entity_poly.pdbx_seq_one_letter_code
_entity_poly.pdbx_strand_id
1 'polypeptide(L)'
;MAKEKSINPAQAQRKAEKAKAVKKGKAEAQTRRTEKLARRNPERLQTQLSSLLAIESSGTKLTAHEVRLKEELEKDLKAVRKARETLGDKAPAFGRGGGDREGRD
;
A
#
# COMPACT_ATOMS: atom_id res chain seq x y z
N MET A 1 6.71 4.55 51.57
CA MET A 1 5.32 4.69 51.07
C MET A 1 5.36 5.40 49.73
N ALA A 2 5.11 4.69 48.63
CA ALA A 2 5.11 5.28 47.30
C ALA A 2 3.88 6.20 47.19
N LYS A 3 4.10 7.52 47.15
CA LYS A 3 3.03 8.48 46.86
C LYS A 3 2.48 8.15 45.48
N GLU A 4 1.25 7.64 45.47
CA GLU A 4 0.48 7.39 44.27
C GLU A 4 0.46 8.68 43.46
N LYS A 5 1.06 8.64 42.27
CA LYS A 5 1.01 9.78 41.35
C LYS A 5 -0.44 9.85 40.88
N SER A 6 -1.26 10.66 41.56
CA SER A 6 -2.58 11.07 41.10
C SER A 6 -2.36 11.78 39.76
N ILE A 7 -2.51 11.04 38.66
CA ILE A 7 -2.40 11.63 37.33
C ILE A 7 -3.53 12.65 37.27
N ASN A 8 -3.16 13.93 37.20
CA ASN A 8 -4.12 15.01 37.08
C ASN A 8 -5.08 14.68 35.92
N PRO A 9 -6.41 14.69 36.13
CA PRO A 9 -7.38 14.27 35.11
C PRO A 9 -7.21 15.03 33.79
N ALA A 10 -6.78 16.30 33.83
CA ALA A 10 -6.45 17.08 32.63
C ALA A 10 -5.24 16.53 31.87
N GLN A 11 -4.23 15.99 32.56
CA GLN A 11 -3.09 15.31 31.91
C GLN A 11 -3.49 13.96 31.33
N ALA A 12 -4.39 13.22 31.98
CA ALA A 12 -4.94 11.98 31.43
C ALA A 12 -5.73 12.25 30.14
N GLN A 13 -6.57 13.29 30.13
CA GLN A 13 -7.31 13.73 28.95
C GLN A 13 -6.38 14.14 27.81
N ARG A 14 -5.39 15.00 28.05
CA ARG A 14 -4.40 15.40 27.03
C ARG A 14 -3.60 14.22 26.48
N LYS A 15 -3.23 13.26 27.33
CA LYS A 15 -2.54 12.02 26.89
C LYS A 15 -3.47 11.17 26.02
N ALA A 16 -4.74 11.04 26.39
CA ALA A 16 -5.73 10.31 25.61
C ALA A 16 -5.98 10.98 24.25
N GLU A 17 -6.11 12.31 24.21
CA GLU A 17 -6.26 13.08 22.96
C GLU A 17 -5.04 12.94 22.06
N LYS A 18 -3.83 13.03 22.62
CA LYS A 18 -2.58 12.81 21.87
C LYS A 18 -2.50 11.38 21.34
N ALA A 19 -2.89 10.39 22.13
CA ALA A 19 -2.94 9.00 21.68
C ALA A 19 -3.94 8.80 20.53
N LYS A 20 -5.13 9.41 20.61
CA LYS A 20 -6.13 9.42 19.54
C LYS A 20 -5.59 10.11 18.28
N ALA A 21 -4.93 11.25 18.40
CA ALA A 21 -4.32 11.97 17.29
C ALA A 21 -3.20 11.16 16.62
N VAL A 22 -2.33 10.50 17.41
CA VAL A 22 -1.29 9.61 16.88
C VAL A 22 -1.90 8.39 16.18
N LYS A 23 -2.96 7.79 16.75
CA LYS A 23 -3.67 6.68 16.12
C LYS A 23 -4.29 7.11 14.79
N LYS A 24 -4.90 8.29 14.74
CA LYS A 24 -5.45 8.89 13.51
C LYS A 24 -4.37 9.14 12.46
N GLY A 25 -3.25 9.78 12.83
CA GLY A 25 -2.13 10.03 11.91
C GLY A 25 -1.51 8.74 11.36
N LYS A 26 -1.39 7.68 12.20
CA LYS A 26 -0.93 6.36 11.75
C LYS A 26 -1.91 5.71 10.76
N ALA A 27 -3.22 5.81 11.04
CA ALA A 27 -4.25 5.30 10.14
C ALA A 27 -4.22 6.03 8.79
N GLU A 28 -4.11 7.36 8.77
CA GLU A 28 -4.00 8.15 7.53
C GLU A 28 -2.73 7.84 6.73
N ALA A 29 -1.61 7.58 7.39
CA ALA A 29 -0.38 7.15 6.71
C ALA A 29 -0.56 5.75 6.08
N GLN A 30 -1.27 4.86 6.76
CA GLN A 30 -1.58 3.53 6.25
C GLN A 30 -2.59 3.58 5.09
N THR A 31 -3.63 4.43 5.15
CA THR A 31 -4.57 4.62 4.03
C THR A 31 -3.86 5.17 2.80
N ARG A 32 -2.99 6.18 2.94
CA ARG A 32 -2.18 6.68 1.82
C ARG A 32 -1.27 5.61 1.20
N ARG A 33 -0.69 4.72 2.02
CA ARG A 33 0.15 3.62 1.53
C ARG A 33 -0.68 2.56 0.80
N THR A 34 -1.82 2.19 1.37
CA THR A 34 -2.75 1.22 0.78
C THR A 34 -3.38 1.76 -0.51
N GLU A 35 -3.73 3.04 -0.58
CA GLU A 35 -4.18 3.70 -1.82
C GLU A 35 -3.10 3.68 -2.91
N LYS A 36 -1.84 3.96 -2.57
CA LYS A 36 -0.72 3.86 -3.53
C LYS A 36 -0.54 2.42 -4.04
N LEU A 37 -0.63 1.45 -3.13
CA LEU A 37 -0.58 0.04 -3.50
C LEU A 37 -1.80 -0.35 -4.35
N ALA A 38 -3.00 0.12 -4.03
CA ALA A 38 -4.24 -0.07 -4.78
C ALA A 38 -4.25 0.65 -6.14
N ARG A 39 -3.36 1.61 -6.39
CA ARG A 39 -3.14 2.19 -7.72
C ARG A 39 -2.16 1.36 -8.55
N ARG A 40 -1.20 0.69 -7.91
CA ARG A 40 -0.24 -0.21 -8.57
C ARG A 40 -0.84 -1.61 -8.73
N ASN A 41 -1.66 -1.78 -9.77
CA ASN A 41 -2.26 -3.07 -10.09
C ASN A 41 -1.21 -4.04 -10.65
N PRO A 42 -0.89 -5.16 -9.96
CA PRO A 42 0.06 -6.14 -10.47
C PRO A 42 -0.37 -6.75 -11.81
N GLU A 43 -1.68 -6.90 -12.07
CA GLU A 43 -2.19 -7.40 -13.35
C GLU A 43 -1.89 -6.44 -14.50
N ARG A 44 -1.98 -5.13 -14.26
CA ARG A 44 -1.61 -4.12 -15.26
C ARG A 44 -0.10 -4.10 -15.50
N LEU A 45 0.70 -4.17 -14.42
CA LEU A 45 2.16 -4.27 -14.54
C LEU A 45 2.57 -5.52 -15.31
N GLN A 46 1.91 -6.64 -15.04
CA GLN A 46 2.16 -7.91 -15.72
C GLN A 46 1.78 -7.83 -17.19
N THR A 47 0.61 -7.24 -17.52
CA THR A 47 0.20 -7.03 -18.92
C THR A 47 1.19 -6.15 -19.67
N GLN A 48 1.65 -5.05 -19.07
CA GLN A 48 2.66 -4.17 -19.67
C GLN A 48 3.99 -4.90 -19.91
N LEU A 49 4.42 -5.72 -18.95
CA LEU A 49 5.61 -6.54 -19.09
C LEU A 49 5.45 -7.57 -20.22
N SER A 50 4.30 -8.25 -20.28
CA SER A 50 3.98 -9.21 -21.33
C SER A 50 3.97 -8.56 -22.71
N SER A 51 3.43 -7.34 -22.85
CA SER A 51 3.46 -6.60 -24.11
C SER A 51 4.89 -6.24 -24.53
N LEU A 52 5.74 -5.79 -23.60
CA LEU A 52 7.14 -5.48 -23.90
C LEU A 52 7.93 -6.74 -24.28
N LEU A 53 7.70 -7.86 -23.59
CA LEU A 53 8.31 -9.15 -23.92
C LEU A 53 7.82 -9.69 -25.26
N ALA A 54 6.56 -9.45 -25.62
CA ALA A 54 6.03 -9.83 -26.93
C ALA A 54 6.70 -9.03 -28.06
N ILE A 55 6.93 -7.73 -27.87
CA ILE A 55 7.65 -6.87 -28.81
C ILE A 55 9.11 -7.30 -28.96
N GLU A 56 9.76 -7.70 -27.86
CA GLU A 56 11.12 -8.24 -27.87
C GLU A 56 11.18 -9.58 -28.61
N SER A 57 10.19 -10.45 -28.36
CA SER A 57 10.08 -11.79 -28.98
C SER A 57 9.72 -11.72 -30.46
N SER A 58 9.01 -10.68 -30.91
CA SER A 58 8.71 -10.44 -32.33
C SER A 58 9.92 -9.92 -33.13
N GLY A 59 11.11 -9.85 -32.52
CA GLY A 59 12.36 -9.47 -33.18
C GLY A 59 12.54 -7.96 -33.34
N THR A 60 11.60 -7.16 -32.84
CA THR A 60 11.69 -5.71 -32.78
C THR A 60 12.62 -5.31 -31.63
N LYS A 61 13.69 -4.56 -31.94
CA LYS A 61 14.61 -4.05 -30.92
C LYS A 61 13.88 -3.05 -30.03
N LEU A 62 13.81 -3.34 -28.73
CA LEU A 62 13.35 -2.42 -27.71
C LEU A 62 14.21 -1.14 -27.74
N THR A 63 13.54 0.00 -27.64
CA THR A 63 14.22 1.29 -27.46
C THR A 63 14.88 1.36 -26.09
N ALA A 64 15.88 2.23 -25.91
CA ALA A 64 16.53 2.43 -24.62
C ALA A 64 15.55 2.82 -23.50
N HIS A 65 14.44 3.50 -23.85
CA HIS A 65 13.36 3.82 -22.93
C HIS A 65 12.59 2.56 -22.51
N GLU A 66 12.24 1.69 -23.45
CA GLU A 66 11.50 0.45 -23.17
C GLU A 66 12.31 -0.56 -22.36
N VAL A 67 13.63 -0.63 -22.57
CA VAL A 67 14.52 -1.46 -21.74
C VAL A 67 14.51 -0.99 -20.28
N ARG A 68 14.64 0.33 -20.05
CA ARG A 68 14.52 0.90 -18.69
C ARG A 68 13.15 0.65 -18.09
N LEU A 69 12.09 0.84 -18.89
CA LEU A 69 10.72 0.60 -18.45
C LEU A 69 10.49 -0.87 -18.08
N LYS A 70 11.02 -1.82 -18.85
CA LYS A 70 10.97 -3.26 -18.54
C LYS A 70 11.61 -3.54 -17.19
N GLU A 71 12.82 -3.04 -16.94
CA GLU A 71 13.51 -3.22 -15.66
C GLU A 71 12.75 -2.60 -14.47
N GLU A 72 12.17 -1.41 -14.66
CA GLU A 72 11.36 -0.74 -13.65
C GLU A 72 10.07 -1.52 -13.35
N LEU A 73 9.37 -2.02 -14.38
CA LEU A 73 8.17 -2.83 -14.25
C LEU A 73 8.45 -4.16 -13.54
N GLU A 74 9.57 -4.82 -13.82
CA GLU A 74 9.97 -6.04 -13.10
C GLU A 74 10.19 -5.78 -11.60
N LYS A 75 10.87 -4.68 -11.26
CA LYS A 75 11.11 -4.28 -9.87
C LYS A 75 9.80 -3.92 -9.17
N ASP A 76 8.93 -3.15 -9.83
CA ASP A 76 7.64 -2.75 -9.30
C ASP A 76 6.72 -3.95 -9.09
N LEU A 77 6.68 -4.91 -10.03
CA LEU A 77 5.89 -6.12 -9.90
C LEU A 77 6.35 -7.00 -8.74
N LYS A 78 7.67 -7.17 -8.56
CA LYS A 78 8.23 -7.88 -7.39
C LYS A 78 7.90 -7.15 -6.09
N ALA A 79 8.03 -5.82 -6.05
CA ALA A 79 7.72 -5.02 -4.88
C ALA A 79 6.23 -5.09 -4.51
N VAL A 80 5.33 -5.05 -5.50
CA VAL A 80 3.88 -5.16 -5.30
C VAL A 80 3.49 -6.56 -4.83
N ARG A 81 4.04 -7.63 -5.43
CA ARG A 81 3.80 -9.01 -4.98
C ARG A 81 4.27 -9.22 -3.54
N LYS A 82 5.49 -8.77 -3.21
CA LYS A 82 6.01 -8.82 -1.85
C LYS A 82 5.17 -8.00 -0.87
N ALA A 83 4.76 -6.79 -1.24
CA ALA A 83 3.89 -5.97 -0.41
C ALA A 83 2.54 -6.66 -0.15
N ARG A 84 1.97 -7.33 -1.16
CA ARG A 84 0.75 -8.11 -1.01
C ARG A 84 0.93 -9.33 -0.12
N GLU A 85 2.01 -10.10 -0.28
CA GLU A 85 2.34 -11.21 0.62
C GLU A 85 2.49 -10.73 2.07
N THR A 86 3.16 -9.60 2.30
CA THR A 86 3.28 -9.03 3.66
C THR A 86 1.97 -8.52 4.23
N LEU A 87 1.03 -8.10 3.37
CA LEU A 87 -0.32 -7.69 3.77
C LEU A 87 -1.27 -8.89 3.93
N GLY A 88 -0.97 -10.03 3.30
CA GLY A 88 -1.80 -11.24 3.29
C GLY A 88 -3.22 -10.94 2.80
N ASP A 89 -4.21 -11.44 3.54
CA ASP A 89 -5.64 -11.25 3.27
C ASP A 89 -6.11 -9.80 3.39
N LYS A 90 -5.29 -8.89 3.95
CA LYS A 90 -5.59 -7.45 4.03
C LYS A 90 -5.15 -6.69 2.78
N ALA A 91 -4.59 -7.36 1.78
CA ALA A 91 -4.19 -6.73 0.54
C ALA A 91 -5.43 -6.23 -0.25
N PRO A 92 -5.43 -4.98 -0.75
CA PRO A 92 -6.51 -4.49 -1.58
C PRO A 92 -6.64 -5.35 -2.86
N ALA A 93 -7.83 -5.90 -3.10
CA ALA A 93 -8.15 -6.67 -4.30
C ALA A 93 -8.50 -5.76 -5.49
N PHE A 94 -8.22 -6.20 -6.72
CA PHE A 94 -8.42 -5.43 -7.94
C PHE A 94 -9.40 -6.17 -8.87
N GLY A 95 -10.72 -6.01 -8.63
CA GLY A 95 -11.84 -6.54 -9.45
C GLY A 95 -12.23 -7.99 -9.13
N ARG A 96 -13.50 -8.44 -9.14
CA ARG A 96 -14.79 -7.92 -9.67
C ARG A 96 -15.88 -7.98 -8.59
N GLY A 97 -16.63 -6.90 -8.35
CA GLY A 97 -17.92 -6.91 -7.63
C GLY A 97 -17.93 -7.33 -6.14
N GLY A 98 -18.38 -6.41 -5.26
CA GLY A 98 -18.51 -6.61 -3.80
C GLY A 98 -17.61 -5.62 -3.07
N GLY A 99 -18.11 -4.52 -2.53
CA GLY A 99 -18.93 -4.49 -1.31
C GLY A 99 -17.96 -4.56 -0.12
N ASP A 100 -17.88 -3.64 0.83
CA ASP A 100 -18.76 -2.59 1.35
C ASP A 100 -17.82 -1.63 2.11
N ARG A 101 -17.99 -0.30 2.07
CA ARG A 101 -18.83 0.43 3.02
C ARG A 101 -19.02 -0.26 4.38
N GLU A 102 -17.93 -0.53 5.09
CA GLU A 102 -17.95 -0.62 6.56
C GLU A 102 -17.35 0.72 7.05
N GLY A 103 -18.12 1.78 7.34
CA GLY A 103 -19.34 1.71 8.13
C GLY A 103 -18.98 1.18 9.52
N ARG A 104 -18.11 1.89 10.26
CA ARG A 104 -17.76 1.53 11.63
C ARG A 104 -18.06 2.70 12.55
N ASP A 105 -18.96 2.40 13.47
CA ASP A 105 -19.56 3.19 14.55
C ASP A 105 -18.57 4.04 15.37
#